data_AF-A0A7W7I6M2-F1
#
_entry.id   AF-A0A7W7I6M2-F1
#
_cell.length_a   1.000
_cell.length_b   1.000
_cell.length_c   1.000
_cell.angle_alpha   90.00
_cell.angle_beta   90.00
_cell.angle_gamma   90.00
#
_symmetry.space_group_name_H-M   'P 1'
#
loop_
_entity.id
_entity.type
_entity.pdbx_description
1 polymer ?
#
loop_
_entity_poly.entity_id
_entity_poly.type
_entity_poly.pdbx_seq_one_letter_code
_entity_poly.pdbx_strand_id
1 'polypeptide(L)'
;MFFLISGFVICMTAWNKGVGDFFASRVTRLYPAYWIALTLSVIVIAIWPSVRSISSWTDVAINYTMLQQGMGVPHVDGVYWTLFAELKFYLAFTIVVAMGVTFRRCVMFCVFWTLASLVARELGNDVLWSWVMPYYAPYFTGGIALYLIYRYGMSMIPAGVLGMSFLLAEYSVKQRVANLEPVVTNVDHPIAAWPAQVIVAAAFLFMTLLALGKFSGIQWRWLTTAGILTYPVYLLHQDIGLTLLNGLRDRIPALPLALGVMALMLLFAWLVHRFAERPLADLLGRAVNKGVADVRRHSAARSRAT
;
A
#
# COMPACT_ATOMS: atom_id res chain seq x y z
N MET A 1 -2.62 -4.83 -7.57
CA MET A 1 -1.32 -4.23 -7.96
C MET A 1 -0.56 -3.64 -6.78
N PHE A 2 -1.08 -2.63 -6.07
CA PHE A 2 -0.38 -1.97 -4.95
C PHE A 2 0.27 -2.93 -3.93
N PHE A 3 -0.52 -3.83 -3.32
CA PHE A 3 0.01 -4.80 -2.33
C PHE A 3 1.02 -5.81 -2.92
N LEU A 4 0.85 -6.17 -4.21
CA LEU A 4 1.77 -7.08 -4.91
C LEU A 4 3.14 -6.43 -5.11
N ILE A 5 3.16 -5.15 -5.52
CA ILE A 5 4.38 -4.35 -5.62
C ILE A 5 5.00 -4.13 -4.24
N SER A 6 4.17 -3.85 -3.23
CA SER A 6 4.61 -3.66 -1.85
C SER A 6 5.40 -4.89 -1.35
N GLY A 7 4.81 -6.09 -1.42
CA GLY A 7 5.49 -7.34 -1.02
C GLY A 7 6.83 -7.57 -1.72
N PHE A 8 6.91 -7.27 -3.03
CA PHE A 8 8.15 -7.35 -3.80
C PHE A 8 9.22 -6.37 -3.32
N VAL A 9 8.86 -5.09 -3.23
CA VAL A 9 9.80 -4.00 -2.87
C VAL A 9 10.27 -4.12 -1.41
N ILE A 10 9.45 -4.65 -0.51
CA ILE A 10 9.84 -4.83 0.89
C ILE A 10 10.84 -5.95 1.05
N CYS A 11 10.62 -7.09 0.41
CA CYS A 11 11.59 -8.16 0.42
C CYS A 11 12.93 -7.68 -0.19
N MET A 12 12.87 -6.87 -1.26
CA MET A 12 14.04 -6.23 -1.87
C MET A 12 14.78 -5.28 -0.93
N THR A 13 14.05 -4.35 -0.31
CA THR A 13 14.67 -3.24 0.43
C THR A 13 15.03 -3.60 1.87
N ALA A 14 14.44 -4.64 2.43
CA ALA A 14 14.78 -5.18 3.74
C ALA A 14 16.03 -6.08 3.71
N TRP A 15 16.45 -6.54 2.53
CA TRP A 15 17.62 -7.41 2.41
C TRP A 15 18.89 -6.70 2.92
N ASN A 16 19.64 -7.37 3.81
CA ASN A 16 20.83 -6.81 4.47
C ASN A 16 20.59 -5.51 5.27
N LYS A 17 19.36 -5.22 5.68
CA LYS A 17 19.06 -4.08 6.57
C LYS A 17 18.64 -4.53 7.95
N GLY A 18 19.04 -3.77 8.97
CA GLY A 18 18.53 -3.95 10.33
C GLY A 18 17.15 -3.33 10.51
N VAL A 19 16.47 -3.67 11.61
CA VAL A 19 15.11 -3.18 11.94
C VAL A 19 15.02 -1.66 11.93
N GLY A 20 16.01 -0.96 12.50
CA GLY A 20 16.04 0.50 12.52
C GLY A 20 16.10 1.14 11.14
N ASP A 21 16.97 0.65 10.25
CA ASP A 21 17.08 1.18 8.88
C ASP A 21 15.86 0.83 8.03
N PHE A 22 15.25 -0.34 8.28
CA PHE A 22 14.00 -0.74 7.67
C PHE A 22 12.87 0.23 8.05
N PHE A 23 12.68 0.46 9.35
CA PHE A 23 11.67 1.39 9.86
C PHE A 23 11.89 2.81 9.33
N ALA A 24 13.11 3.33 9.42
CA ALA A 24 13.47 4.65 8.90
C ALA A 24 13.10 4.77 7.42
N SER A 25 13.48 3.79 6.61
CA SER A 25 13.19 3.79 5.18
C SER A 25 11.70 3.75 4.85
N ARG A 26 10.85 3.15 5.69
CA ARG A 26 9.39 3.11 5.48
C ARG A 26 8.73 4.41 5.91
N VAL A 27 9.10 4.94 7.07
CA VAL A 27 8.55 6.18 7.59
C VAL A 27 8.85 7.35 6.65
N THR A 28 10.09 7.49 6.18
CA THR A 28 10.48 8.56 5.26
C THR A 28 9.83 8.46 3.89
N ARG A 29 9.34 7.28 3.52
CA ARG A 29 8.69 7.05 2.23
C ARG A 29 7.19 7.33 2.29
N LEU A 30 6.52 6.89 3.35
CA LEU A 30 5.06 6.96 3.45
C LEU A 30 4.56 8.27 4.05
N TYR A 31 5.11 8.68 5.20
CA TYR A 31 4.54 9.75 6.00
C TYR A 31 4.57 11.14 5.33
N PRO A 32 5.65 11.56 4.66
CA PRO A 32 5.71 12.90 4.07
C PRO A 32 4.57 13.17 3.07
N ALA A 33 4.41 12.30 2.07
CA ALA A 33 3.35 12.47 1.08
C ALA A 33 1.97 12.29 1.71
N TYR A 34 1.83 11.36 2.67
CA TYR A 34 0.59 11.12 3.38
C TYR A 34 0.11 12.36 4.15
N TRP A 35 0.97 13.00 4.93
CA TRP A 35 0.61 14.20 5.70
C TRP A 35 0.21 15.36 4.79
N ILE A 36 0.94 15.56 3.70
CA ILE A 36 0.62 16.64 2.75
C ILE A 36 -0.72 16.34 2.06
N ALA A 37 -0.92 15.10 1.60
CA ALA A 37 -2.18 14.72 0.96
C ALA A 37 -3.37 14.81 1.90
N LEU A 38 -3.22 14.34 3.15
CA LEU A 38 -4.24 14.47 4.19
C LEU A 38 -4.59 15.93 4.44
N THR A 39 -3.59 16.82 4.56
CA THR A 39 -3.80 18.26 4.74
C THR A 39 -4.58 18.85 3.57
N LEU A 40 -4.21 18.51 2.33
CA LEU A 40 -4.89 19.01 1.13
C LEU A 40 -6.33 18.49 1.04
N SER A 41 -6.56 17.20 1.31
CA SER A 41 -7.91 16.63 1.35
C SER A 41 -8.77 17.31 2.42
N VAL A 42 -8.22 17.56 3.62
CA VAL A 42 -8.91 18.31 4.68
C VAL A 42 -9.29 19.72 4.23
N ILE A 43 -8.38 20.45 3.59
CA ILE A 43 -8.65 21.81 3.07
C ILE A 43 -9.76 21.78 2.02
N VAL A 44 -9.68 20.87 1.05
CA VAL A 44 -10.69 20.75 -0.03
C VAL A 44 -12.06 20.41 0.55
N ILE A 45 -12.13 19.44 1.46
CA ILE A 45 -13.39 19.02 2.09
C ILE A 45 -13.96 20.15 2.96
N ALA A 46 -13.12 20.91 3.67
CA ALA A 46 -13.57 22.03 4.51
C ALA A 46 -14.13 23.20 3.67
N ILE A 47 -13.54 23.49 2.52
CA ILE A 47 -14.01 24.56 1.61
C ILE A 47 -15.23 24.11 0.81
N TRP A 48 -15.24 22.85 0.37
CA TRP A 48 -16.28 22.31 -0.51
C TRP A 48 -16.77 20.93 -0.03
N PRO A 49 -17.62 20.89 1.02
CA PRO A 49 -18.13 19.64 1.58
C PRO A 49 -19.25 19.06 0.69
N SER A 50 -18.92 18.57 -0.51
CA SER A 50 -19.89 18.04 -1.48
C SER A 50 -20.04 16.53 -1.45
N VAL A 51 -18.95 15.80 -1.16
CA VAL A 51 -18.91 14.32 -1.15
C VAL A 51 -18.68 13.76 0.25
N ARG A 52 -17.91 14.48 1.07
CA ARG A 52 -17.67 14.17 2.49
C ARG A 52 -17.76 15.44 3.32
N SER A 53 -17.92 15.26 4.62
CA SER A 53 -17.81 16.32 5.62
C SER A 53 -16.85 15.89 6.72
N ILE A 54 -16.21 16.87 7.38
CA ILE A 54 -15.36 16.62 8.53
C ILE A 54 -16.25 16.57 9.77
N SER A 55 -16.37 15.39 10.37
CA SER A 55 -17.20 15.17 11.56
C SER A 55 -16.53 15.67 12.84
N SER A 56 -15.20 15.58 12.93
CA SER A 56 -14.44 15.95 14.14
C SER A 56 -12.97 16.26 13.80
N TRP A 57 -12.43 17.32 14.40
CA TRP A 57 -11.00 17.64 14.31
C TRP A 57 -10.13 16.61 15.04
N THR A 58 -10.68 15.90 16.02
CA THR A 58 -10.01 14.76 16.67
C THR A 58 -9.80 13.63 15.69
N ASP A 59 -10.78 13.35 14.82
CA ASP A 59 -10.66 12.30 13.81
C ASP A 59 -9.57 12.64 12.79
N VAL A 60 -9.48 13.91 12.40
CA VAL A 60 -8.41 14.42 11.54
C VAL A 60 -7.04 14.23 12.22
N ALA A 61 -6.91 14.59 13.50
CA ALA A 61 -5.68 14.41 14.25
C ALA A 61 -5.25 12.93 14.35
N ILE A 62 -6.21 12.03 14.58
CA ILE A 62 -5.94 10.58 14.58
C ILE A 62 -5.52 10.11 13.18
N ASN A 63 -6.13 10.64 12.11
CA ASN A 63 -5.71 10.31 10.74
C ASN A 63 -4.25 10.67 10.48
N TYR A 64 -3.70 11.76 11.03
CA TYR A 64 -2.25 12.08 10.89
C TYR A 64 -1.32 10.98 11.43
N THR A 65 -1.79 10.14 12.35
CA THR A 65 -1.02 9.00 12.88
C THR A 65 -1.01 7.78 11.96
N MET A 66 -1.89 7.75 10.95
CA MET A 66 -2.19 6.57 10.12
C MET A 66 -2.79 5.39 10.92
N LEU A 67 -3.21 5.58 12.18
CA LEU A 67 -3.78 4.52 13.04
C LEU A 67 -5.31 4.56 13.17
N GLN A 68 -5.99 5.42 12.41
CA GLN A 68 -7.42 5.68 12.50
C GLN A 68 -8.29 4.43 12.43
N GLN A 69 -7.99 3.51 11.51
CA GLN A 69 -8.76 2.27 11.37
C GLN A 69 -8.61 1.34 12.58
N GLY A 70 -7.45 1.35 13.25
CA GLY A 70 -7.24 0.60 14.48
C GLY A 70 -8.00 1.18 15.67
N MET A 71 -8.34 2.47 15.63
CA MET A 71 -9.14 3.15 16.66
C MET A 71 -10.63 3.23 16.32
N GLY A 72 -11.08 2.60 15.22
CA GLY A 72 -12.46 2.69 14.75
C GLY A 72 -12.85 4.05 14.18
N VAL A 73 -11.86 4.91 13.89
CA VAL A 73 -12.06 6.25 13.35
C VAL A 73 -12.10 6.19 11.81
N PRO A 74 -13.07 6.86 11.16
CA PRO A 74 -13.17 6.84 9.71
C PRO A 74 -11.95 7.49 9.05
N HIS A 75 -11.59 6.99 7.86
CA HIS A 75 -10.58 7.62 7.04
C HIS A 75 -11.11 8.95 6.48
N VAL A 76 -10.28 9.99 6.55
CA VAL A 76 -10.57 11.27 5.89
C VAL A 76 -10.71 11.07 4.38
N ASP A 77 -9.79 10.33 3.76
CA ASP A 77 -9.88 9.89 2.38
C ASP A 77 -10.09 8.38 2.29
N GLY A 78 -11.03 7.96 1.44
CA GLY A 78 -11.34 6.55 1.24
C GLY A 78 -10.21 5.73 0.59
N VAL A 79 -9.10 6.31 0.11
CA VAL A 79 -7.93 5.51 -0.30
C VAL A 79 -7.02 5.10 0.86
N TYR A 80 -7.11 5.76 2.03
CA TYR A 80 -6.13 5.61 3.11
C TYR A 80 -6.17 4.25 3.82
N TRP A 81 -7.24 3.45 3.66
CA TRP A 81 -7.28 2.08 4.19
C TRP A 81 -6.14 1.21 3.66
N THR A 82 -5.67 1.44 2.42
CA THR A 82 -4.58 0.66 1.84
C THR A 82 -3.26 0.90 2.55
N LEU A 83 -3.02 2.12 3.02
CA LEU A 83 -1.82 2.49 3.77
C LEU A 83 -1.81 1.84 5.14
N PHE A 84 -2.96 1.77 5.80
CA PHE A 84 -3.07 1.06 7.07
C PHE A 84 -2.85 -0.44 6.90
N ALA A 85 -3.41 -1.06 5.86
CA ALA A 85 -3.13 -2.44 5.51
C ALA A 85 -1.63 -2.66 5.22
N GLU A 86 -1.01 -1.72 4.52
CA GLU A 86 0.42 -1.73 4.24
C GLU A 86 1.27 -1.61 5.52
N LEU A 87 0.91 -0.71 6.44
CA LEU A 87 1.59 -0.54 7.73
C LEU A 87 1.54 -1.82 8.57
N LYS A 88 0.39 -2.50 8.64
CA LYS A 88 0.25 -3.80 9.32
C LYS A 88 1.17 -4.86 8.72
N PHE A 89 1.24 -4.93 7.39
CA PHE A 89 2.19 -5.80 6.71
C PHE A 89 3.65 -5.47 7.07
N TYR A 90 4.00 -4.19 7.20
CA TYR A 90 5.37 -3.77 7.54
C TYR A 90 5.74 -4.19 8.96
N LEU A 91 4.82 -4.00 9.91
CA LEU A 91 5.00 -4.44 11.30
C LEU A 91 5.21 -5.95 11.37
N ALA A 92 4.40 -6.71 10.65
CA ALA A 92 4.56 -8.15 10.55
C ALA A 92 5.88 -8.59 9.91
N PHE A 93 6.26 -7.98 8.78
CA PHE A 93 7.49 -8.32 8.10
C PHE A 93 8.74 -7.91 8.91
N THR A 94 8.60 -6.96 9.83
CA THR A 94 9.67 -6.58 10.77
C THR A 94 10.14 -7.78 11.59
N ILE A 95 9.29 -8.78 11.86
CA ILE A 95 9.69 -10.03 12.52
C ILE A 95 10.77 -10.76 11.69
N VAL A 96 10.58 -10.83 10.37
CA VAL A 96 11.56 -11.43 9.44
C VAL A 96 12.83 -10.61 9.39
N VAL A 97 12.72 -9.28 9.39
CA VAL A 97 13.89 -8.36 9.41
C VAL A 97 14.69 -8.51 10.70
N ALA A 98 14.01 -8.59 11.86
CA ALA A 98 14.64 -8.75 13.17
C ALA A 98 15.41 -10.06 13.29
N MET A 99 14.87 -11.14 12.73
CA MET A 99 15.58 -12.43 12.65
C MET A 99 16.72 -12.41 11.63
N GLY A 100 16.65 -11.52 10.63
CA GLY A 100 17.54 -11.42 9.48
C GLY A 100 16.90 -12.02 8.23
N VAL A 101 16.82 -11.23 7.15
CA VAL A 101 16.14 -11.63 5.91
C VAL A 101 16.95 -12.71 5.17
N THR A 102 16.35 -13.90 5.00
CA THR A 102 16.92 -15.01 4.23
C THR A 102 15.84 -15.66 3.37
N PHE A 103 16.25 -16.38 2.32
CA PHE A 103 15.32 -17.12 1.45
C PHE A 103 14.35 -18.00 2.27
N ARG A 104 14.89 -18.83 3.18
CA ARG A 104 14.10 -19.74 4.03
C ARG A 104 13.10 -18.97 4.90
N ARG A 105 13.52 -17.86 5.53
CA ARG A 105 12.65 -17.08 6.41
C ARG A 105 11.55 -16.35 5.66
N CYS A 106 11.81 -15.85 4.45
CA CYS A 106 10.78 -15.27 3.58
C CYS A 106 9.75 -16.32 3.16
N VAL A 107 10.19 -17.53 2.77
CA VAL A 107 9.26 -18.63 2.44
C VAL A 107 8.44 -19.05 3.66
N MET A 108 9.08 -19.24 4.83
CA MET A 108 8.37 -19.57 6.06
C MET A 108 7.34 -18.50 6.42
N PHE A 109 7.69 -17.22 6.29
CA PHE A 109 6.75 -16.12 6.47
C PHE A 109 5.55 -16.25 5.53
N CYS A 110 5.76 -16.48 4.23
CA CYS A 110 4.66 -16.68 3.29
C CYS A 110 3.76 -17.87 3.67
N VAL A 111 4.35 -18.99 4.08
CA VAL A 111 3.60 -20.18 4.50
C VAL A 111 2.78 -19.89 5.76
N PHE A 112 3.40 -19.40 6.83
CA PHE A 112 2.69 -19.11 8.08
C PHE A 112 1.63 -18.02 7.91
N TRP A 113 1.92 -16.98 7.13
CA TRP A 113 0.95 -15.91 6.86
C TRP A 113 -0.24 -16.43 6.05
N THR A 114 0.00 -17.29 5.07
CA THR A 114 -1.06 -17.92 4.29
C THR A 114 -1.92 -18.85 5.15
N LEU A 115 -1.30 -19.68 5.99
CA LEU A 115 -2.02 -20.55 6.94
C LEU A 115 -2.84 -19.74 7.94
N ALA A 116 -2.25 -18.70 8.53
CA ALA A 116 -2.97 -17.78 9.40
C ALA A 116 -4.15 -17.12 8.67
N SER A 117 -4.01 -16.82 7.38
CA SER A 117 -5.09 -16.24 6.58
C SER A 117 -6.25 -17.21 6.37
N LEU A 118 -5.96 -18.51 6.21
CA LEU A 118 -7.00 -19.54 6.12
C LEU A 118 -7.69 -19.73 7.46
N VAL A 119 -6.92 -19.85 8.54
CA VAL A 119 -7.45 -20.00 9.91
C VAL A 119 -8.32 -18.80 10.30
N ALA A 120 -7.90 -17.58 9.95
CA ALA A 120 -8.69 -16.37 10.21
C ALA A 120 -10.06 -16.37 9.51
N ARG A 121 -10.19 -17.03 8.36
CA ARG A 121 -11.46 -17.15 7.63
C ARG A 121 -12.40 -18.14 8.29
N GLU A 122 -11.86 -19.25 8.77
CA GLU A 122 -12.66 -20.32 9.40
C GLU A 122 -13.10 -19.96 10.84
N LEU A 123 -12.22 -19.32 11.62
CA LEU A 123 -12.50 -19.03 13.04
C LEU A 123 -13.45 -17.85 13.27
N GLY A 124 -13.71 -17.02 12.26
CA GLY A 124 -14.55 -15.81 12.41
C GLY A 124 -14.04 -14.82 13.47
N ASN A 125 -12.74 -14.86 13.81
CA ASN A 125 -12.16 -13.99 14.82
C ASN A 125 -11.77 -12.64 14.21
N ASP A 126 -12.48 -11.58 14.60
CA ASP A 126 -12.30 -10.22 14.07
C ASP A 126 -10.88 -9.66 14.27
N VAL A 127 -10.23 -10.00 15.39
CA VAL A 127 -8.86 -9.54 15.68
C VAL A 127 -7.89 -10.19 14.72
N LEU A 128 -7.96 -11.51 14.57
CA LEU A 128 -7.09 -12.26 13.66
C LEU A 128 -7.34 -11.83 12.21
N TRP A 129 -8.60 -11.64 11.82
CA TRP A 129 -8.99 -11.13 10.51
C TRP A 129 -8.37 -9.75 10.23
N SER A 130 -8.48 -8.82 11.19
CA SER A 130 -7.95 -7.47 11.05
C SER A 130 -6.43 -7.48 10.87
N TRP A 131 -5.69 -8.28 11.62
CA TRP A 131 -4.23 -8.31 11.55
C TRP A 131 -3.67 -9.09 10.36
N VAL A 132 -4.23 -10.25 10.06
CA VAL A 132 -3.72 -11.14 9.00
C VAL A 132 -4.17 -10.68 7.61
N MET A 133 -5.30 -9.99 7.54
CA MET A 133 -5.88 -9.43 6.32
C MET A 133 -6.06 -10.49 5.22
N PRO A 134 -6.94 -11.50 5.41
CA PRO A 134 -7.02 -12.65 4.50
C PRO A 134 -7.27 -12.30 3.04
N TYR A 135 -8.01 -11.22 2.77
CA TYR A 135 -8.24 -10.74 1.40
C TYR A 135 -7.00 -10.14 0.72
N TYR A 136 -6.03 -9.65 1.49
CA TYR A 136 -4.88 -8.93 0.95
C TYR A 136 -3.56 -9.71 1.08
N ALA A 137 -3.50 -10.63 2.04
CA ALA A 137 -2.37 -11.51 2.29
C ALA A 137 -1.79 -12.18 1.02
N PRO A 138 -2.61 -12.77 0.11
CA PRO A 138 -2.08 -13.43 -1.08
C PRO A 138 -1.29 -12.49 -2.01
N TYR A 139 -1.65 -11.20 -2.06
CA TYR A 139 -0.90 -10.24 -2.87
C TYR A 139 0.49 -9.95 -2.26
N PHE A 140 0.58 -9.81 -0.94
CA PHE A 140 1.87 -9.60 -0.27
C PHE A 140 2.79 -10.81 -0.40
N THR A 141 2.28 -12.02 -0.16
CA THR A 141 3.05 -13.27 -0.28
C THR A 141 3.46 -13.54 -1.72
N GLY A 142 2.58 -13.26 -2.69
CA GLY A 142 2.92 -13.30 -4.12
C GLY A 142 4.04 -12.33 -4.47
N GLY A 143 4.03 -11.12 -3.91
CA GLY A 143 5.08 -10.12 -4.11
C GLY A 143 6.43 -10.57 -3.58
N ILE A 144 6.45 -11.17 -2.37
CA ILE A 144 7.65 -11.76 -1.78
C ILE A 144 8.18 -12.88 -2.68
N ALA A 145 7.31 -13.79 -3.13
CA ALA A 145 7.68 -14.90 -4.01
C ALA A 145 8.29 -14.40 -5.33
N LEU A 146 7.69 -13.39 -5.94
CA LEU A 146 8.23 -12.73 -7.15
C LEU A 146 9.61 -12.13 -6.92
N TYR A 147 9.87 -11.54 -5.76
CA TYR A 147 11.20 -11.05 -5.45
C TYR A 147 12.21 -12.19 -5.27
N LEU A 148 11.80 -13.30 -4.65
CA LEU A 148 12.66 -14.48 -4.55
C LEU A 148 12.98 -15.06 -5.95
N ILE A 149 12.01 -15.08 -6.87
CA ILE A 149 12.22 -15.47 -8.28
C ILE A 149 13.19 -14.50 -8.97
N TYR A 150 13.02 -13.19 -8.77
CA TYR A 150 13.91 -12.18 -9.33
C TYR A 150 15.36 -12.35 -8.84
N ARG A 151 15.55 -12.68 -7.56
CA ARG A 151 16.88 -12.79 -6.93
C ARG A 151 17.58 -14.13 -7.15
N TYR A 152 16.83 -15.23 -7.14
CA TYR A 152 17.37 -16.60 -7.14
C TYR A 152 16.98 -17.43 -8.37
N GLY A 153 16.17 -16.87 -9.28
CA GLY A 153 15.63 -17.58 -10.43
C GLY A 153 14.34 -18.36 -10.10
N MET A 154 13.72 -18.88 -11.16
CA MET A 154 12.51 -19.70 -11.05
C MET A 154 12.85 -21.06 -10.46
N SER A 155 12.39 -21.33 -9.24
CA SER A 155 12.50 -22.62 -8.56
C SER A 155 11.15 -23.08 -8.04
N MET A 156 11.00 -24.36 -7.73
CA MET A 156 9.72 -24.97 -7.37
C MET A 156 9.05 -24.30 -6.16
N ILE A 157 9.83 -23.91 -5.15
CA ILE A 157 9.29 -23.35 -3.90
C ILE A 157 8.69 -21.95 -4.13
N PRO A 158 9.42 -20.93 -4.64
CA PRO A 158 8.84 -19.62 -4.95
C PRO A 158 7.73 -19.71 -6.00
N ALA A 159 7.84 -20.59 -6.99
CA ALA A 159 6.78 -20.82 -7.97
C ALA A 159 5.50 -21.38 -7.31
N GLY A 160 5.64 -22.33 -6.38
CA GLY A 160 4.53 -22.87 -5.59
C GLY A 160 3.88 -21.81 -4.70
N VAL A 161 4.66 -20.99 -4.01
CA VAL A 161 4.13 -19.86 -3.20
C VAL A 161 3.41 -18.86 -4.09
N LEU A 162 3.96 -18.53 -5.28
CA LEU A 162 3.35 -17.63 -6.25
C LEU A 162 2.03 -18.19 -6.79
N GLY A 163 2.02 -19.46 -7.20
CA GLY A 163 0.81 -20.14 -7.70
C GLY A 163 -0.29 -20.22 -6.64
N MET A 164 0.05 -20.60 -5.41
CA MET A 164 -0.89 -20.60 -4.29
C MET A 164 -1.44 -19.19 -4.02
N SER A 165 -0.55 -18.19 -4.00
CA SER A 165 -0.93 -16.79 -3.80
C SER A 165 -1.87 -16.28 -4.91
N PHE A 166 -1.62 -16.66 -6.16
CA PHE A 166 -2.49 -16.33 -7.29
C PHE A 166 -3.88 -16.97 -7.15
N LEU A 167 -3.96 -18.27 -6.88
CA LEU A 167 -5.24 -18.96 -6.70
C LEU A 167 -6.06 -18.39 -5.53
N LEU A 168 -5.41 -18.10 -4.40
CA LEU A 168 -6.06 -17.48 -3.25
C LEU A 168 -6.51 -16.04 -3.54
N ALA A 169 -5.74 -15.28 -4.31
CA ALA A 169 -6.13 -13.94 -4.75
C ALA A 169 -7.38 -14.00 -5.64
N GLU A 170 -7.41 -14.90 -6.62
CA GLU A 170 -8.55 -15.12 -7.51
C GLU A 170 -9.81 -15.52 -6.74
N TYR A 171 -9.68 -16.45 -5.80
CA TYR A 171 -10.78 -16.86 -4.94
C TYR A 171 -11.30 -15.69 -4.06
N SER A 172 -10.39 -14.86 -3.54
CA SER A 172 -10.74 -13.70 -2.72
C SER A 172 -11.45 -12.60 -3.50
N VAL A 173 -11.14 -12.43 -4.80
CA VAL A 173 -11.85 -11.48 -5.67
C VAL A 173 -13.32 -11.84 -5.78
N LYS A 174 -13.65 -13.12 -5.99
CA LYS A 174 -15.05 -13.57 -6.07
C LYS A 174 -15.85 -13.22 -4.81
N GLN A 175 -15.28 -13.48 -3.63
CA GLN A 175 -15.95 -13.15 -2.37
C GLN A 175 -16.10 -11.65 -2.15
N ARG A 176 -15.10 -10.85 -2.53
CA ARG A 176 -15.17 -9.40 -2.39
C ARG A 176 -16.24 -8.80 -3.28
N VAL A 177 -16.40 -9.30 -4.51
CA VAL A 177 -17.46 -8.85 -5.41
C VAL A 177 -18.83 -9.22 -4.86
N ALA A 178 -19.00 -10.47 -4.39
CA ALA A 178 -20.25 -10.92 -3.75
C ALA A 178 -20.62 -10.09 -2.51
N ASN A 179 -19.63 -9.70 -1.69
CA ASN A 179 -19.85 -8.87 -0.50
C ASN A 179 -20.12 -7.38 -0.81
N LEU A 180 -19.87 -6.92 -2.04
CA LEU A 180 -20.16 -5.55 -2.48
C LEU A 180 -21.60 -5.42 -3.00
N GLU A 181 -22.21 -6.51 -3.47
CA GLU A 181 -23.59 -6.52 -4.00
C GLU A 181 -24.64 -5.95 -3.03
N PRO A 182 -24.60 -6.20 -1.70
CA PRO A 182 -25.62 -5.65 -0.80
C PRO A 182 -25.42 -4.17 -0.45
N VAL A 183 -24.21 -3.64 -0.64
CA VAL A 183 -23.80 -2.30 -0.13
C VAL A 183 -23.81 -1.23 -1.22
N VAL A 184 -23.67 -1.62 -2.50
CA VAL A 184 -23.41 -0.68 -3.60
C VAL A 184 -24.61 -0.48 -4.53
N THR A 185 -25.60 -1.39 -4.55
CA THR A 185 -26.55 -1.41 -5.69
C THR A 185 -28.02 -1.53 -5.30
N ASN A 186 -28.78 -0.45 -5.54
CA ASN A 186 -30.18 -0.51 -6.00
C ASN A 186 -30.25 -1.03 -7.46
N VAL A 187 -29.46 -2.06 -7.81
CA VAL A 187 -29.35 -2.60 -9.17
C VAL A 187 -29.64 -4.10 -9.09
N ASP A 188 -30.70 -4.54 -9.78
CA ASP A 188 -31.23 -5.91 -9.76
C ASP A 188 -30.36 -6.94 -10.52
N HIS A 189 -29.05 -6.67 -10.72
CA HIS A 189 -28.17 -7.52 -11.51
C HIS A 189 -26.88 -7.88 -10.78
N PRO A 190 -26.52 -9.17 -10.70
CA PRO A 190 -25.29 -9.61 -10.04
C PRO A 190 -24.06 -9.03 -10.76
N ILE A 191 -23.11 -8.50 -9.99
CA ILE A 191 -21.90 -7.91 -10.53
C ILE A 191 -20.97 -9.06 -10.91
N ALA A 192 -20.70 -9.21 -12.20
CA ALA A 192 -19.84 -10.29 -12.68
C ALA A 192 -18.41 -10.10 -12.14
N ALA A 193 -17.86 -11.10 -11.44
CA ALA A 193 -16.52 -11.01 -10.85
C ALA A 193 -15.38 -11.16 -11.88
N TRP A 194 -15.67 -11.72 -13.06
CA TRP A 194 -14.66 -12.06 -14.07
C TRP A 194 -13.78 -10.89 -14.55
N PRO A 195 -14.26 -9.62 -14.69
CA PRO A 195 -13.40 -8.53 -15.11
C PRO A 195 -12.32 -8.24 -14.06
N ALA A 196 -12.70 -8.25 -12.78
CA ALA A 196 -11.76 -8.05 -11.68
C ALA A 196 -10.73 -9.20 -11.59
N GLN A 197 -11.17 -10.43 -11.85
CA GLN A 197 -10.29 -11.60 -11.93
C GLN A 197 -9.27 -11.47 -13.06
N VAL A 198 -9.71 -11.09 -14.28
CA VAL A 198 -8.79 -10.86 -15.41
C VAL A 198 -7.75 -9.79 -15.09
N ILE A 199 -8.16 -8.69 -14.44
CA ILE A 199 -7.23 -7.63 -14.01
C ILE A 199 -6.20 -8.16 -12.99
N VAL A 200 -6.62 -8.99 -12.04
CA VAL A 200 -5.71 -9.60 -11.06
C VAL A 200 -4.74 -10.57 -11.74
N ALA A 201 -5.23 -11.45 -12.62
CA ALA A 201 -4.39 -12.36 -13.39
C ALA A 201 -3.37 -11.60 -14.25
N ALA A 202 -3.79 -10.54 -14.95
CA ALA A 202 -2.90 -9.69 -15.73
C ALA A 202 -1.83 -9.02 -14.85
N ALA A 203 -2.20 -8.57 -13.65
CA ALA A 203 -1.27 -7.99 -12.68
C ALA A 203 -0.19 -8.99 -12.22
N PHE A 204 -0.59 -10.23 -11.90
CA PHE A 204 0.35 -11.30 -11.52
C PHE A 204 1.27 -11.69 -12.68
N LEU A 205 0.71 -11.84 -13.89
CA LEU A 205 1.47 -12.14 -15.09
C LEU A 205 2.50 -11.04 -15.39
N PHE A 206 2.06 -9.78 -15.41
CA PHE A 206 2.93 -8.63 -15.64
C PHE A 206 4.10 -8.59 -14.64
N MET A 207 3.80 -8.74 -13.35
CA MET A 207 4.83 -8.75 -12.31
C MET A 207 5.77 -9.98 -12.41
N THR A 208 5.27 -11.13 -12.86
CA THR A 208 6.10 -12.31 -13.13
C THR A 208 7.07 -12.08 -14.27
N LEU A 209 6.59 -11.50 -15.39
CA LEU A 209 7.45 -11.13 -16.52
C LEU A 209 8.52 -10.11 -16.10
N LEU A 210 8.16 -9.16 -15.24
CA LEU A 210 9.11 -8.20 -14.65
C LEU A 210 10.14 -8.89 -13.76
N ALA A 211 9.73 -9.79 -12.88
CA ALA A 211 10.63 -10.57 -12.04
C ALA A 211 11.58 -11.48 -12.84
N LEU A 212 11.14 -11.97 -14.01
CA LEU A 212 11.96 -12.75 -14.94
C LEU A 212 12.87 -11.90 -15.83
N GLY A 213 12.91 -10.58 -15.65
CA GLY A 213 13.79 -9.68 -16.40
C GLY A 213 13.39 -9.49 -17.86
N LYS A 214 12.17 -9.86 -18.27
CA LYS A 214 11.69 -9.73 -19.66
C LYS A 214 11.60 -8.27 -20.13
N PHE A 215 11.55 -7.33 -19.19
CA PHE A 215 11.55 -5.88 -19.46
C PHE A 215 12.89 -5.19 -19.17
N SER A 216 13.98 -5.95 -18.98
CA SER A 216 15.30 -5.39 -18.62
C SER A 216 15.87 -4.41 -19.65
N GLY A 217 15.46 -4.52 -20.92
CA GLY A 217 15.82 -3.59 -21.99
C GLY A 217 15.08 -2.24 -21.96
N ILE A 218 14.02 -2.09 -21.15
CA ILE A 218 13.23 -0.86 -21.06
C ILE A 218 13.76 -0.01 -19.90
N GLN A 219 14.67 0.91 -20.19
CA GLN A 219 15.33 1.77 -19.19
C GLN A 219 14.98 3.26 -19.34
N TRP A 220 13.75 3.56 -19.75
CA TRP A 220 13.34 4.92 -20.05
C TRP A 220 13.25 5.78 -18.78
N ARG A 221 13.99 6.90 -18.76
CA ARG A 221 14.08 7.80 -17.59
C ARG A 221 12.72 8.32 -17.11
N TRP A 222 11.77 8.51 -18.02
CA TRP A 222 10.43 8.99 -17.67
C TRP A 222 9.61 7.97 -16.87
N LEU A 223 9.87 6.66 -17.03
CA LEU A 223 9.18 5.62 -16.24
C LEU A 223 9.52 5.73 -14.75
N THR A 224 10.77 6.09 -14.43
CA THR A 224 11.16 6.36 -13.04
C THR A 224 10.40 7.56 -12.48
N THR A 225 10.30 8.64 -13.24
CA THR A 225 9.53 9.83 -12.85
C THR A 225 8.05 9.50 -12.68
N ALA A 226 7.45 8.77 -13.63
CA ALA A 226 6.07 8.34 -13.56
C ALA A 226 5.82 7.46 -12.32
N GLY A 227 6.71 6.50 -12.05
CA GLY A 227 6.67 5.63 -10.87
C GLY A 227 6.68 6.42 -9.56
N ILE A 228 7.53 7.45 -9.46
CA ILE A 228 7.60 8.30 -8.26
C ILE A 228 6.30 9.10 -8.05
N LEU A 229 5.69 9.59 -9.14
CA LEU A 229 4.44 10.36 -9.06
C LEU A 229 3.20 9.51 -8.77
N THR A 230 3.26 8.19 -8.99
CA THR A 230 2.08 7.31 -8.76
C THR A 230 1.57 7.39 -7.32
N TYR A 231 2.46 7.59 -6.34
CA TYR A 231 2.07 7.63 -4.93
C TYR A 231 1.34 8.92 -4.54
N PRO A 232 1.86 10.14 -4.82
CA PRO A 232 1.11 11.38 -4.59
C PRO A 232 -0.21 11.45 -5.37
N VAL A 233 -0.22 10.98 -6.63
CA VAL A 233 -1.48 10.90 -7.41
C VAL A 233 -2.48 10.01 -6.69
N TYR A 234 -2.06 8.82 -6.27
CA TYR A 234 -2.91 7.88 -5.55
C TYR A 234 -3.52 8.49 -4.28
N LEU A 235 -2.74 9.27 -3.51
CA LEU A 235 -3.22 9.86 -2.26
C LEU A 235 -4.18 11.04 -2.44
N LEU A 236 -4.09 11.76 -3.56
CA LEU A 236 -4.87 12.99 -3.80
C LEU A 236 -6.13 12.74 -4.64
N HIS A 237 -6.12 11.73 -5.52
CA HIS A 237 -7.11 11.67 -6.60
C HIS A 237 -8.55 11.42 -6.16
N GLN A 238 -8.80 10.70 -5.05
CA GLN A 238 -10.13 10.17 -4.78
C GLN A 238 -11.08 11.25 -4.28
N ASP A 239 -10.94 11.74 -3.05
CA ASP A 239 -11.97 12.62 -2.50
C ASP A 239 -11.88 14.04 -3.09
N ILE A 240 -10.68 14.52 -3.42
CA ILE A 240 -10.51 15.79 -4.16
C ILE A 240 -11.11 15.66 -5.57
N GLY A 241 -10.80 14.57 -6.28
CA GLY A 241 -11.31 14.34 -7.63
C GLY A 241 -12.84 14.19 -7.65
N LEU A 242 -13.40 13.41 -6.72
CA LEU A 242 -14.85 13.26 -6.56
C LEU A 242 -15.53 14.58 -6.20
N THR A 243 -14.93 15.40 -5.33
CA THR A 243 -15.46 16.72 -4.97
C THR A 243 -15.56 17.63 -6.19
N LEU A 244 -14.50 17.67 -7.01
CA LEU A 244 -14.49 18.46 -8.26
C LEU A 244 -15.47 17.93 -9.30
N LEU A 245 -15.51 16.61 -9.49
CA LEU A 245 -16.44 15.97 -10.41
C LEU A 245 -17.89 16.26 -10.01
N ASN A 246 -18.24 16.05 -8.74
CA ASN A 246 -19.59 16.28 -8.22
C ASN A 246 -19.99 17.76 -8.31
N GLY A 247 -19.06 18.67 -8.03
CA GLY A 247 -19.31 20.11 -8.05
C GLY A 247 -19.44 20.73 -9.44
N LEU A 248 -18.85 20.11 -10.48
CA LEU A 248 -18.78 20.64 -11.84
C LEU A 248 -19.57 19.83 -12.87
N ARG A 249 -20.10 18.65 -12.51
CA ARG A 249 -20.82 17.74 -13.44
C ARG A 249 -22.00 18.40 -14.15
N ASP A 250 -22.67 19.35 -13.52
CA ASP A 250 -23.85 20.03 -14.09
C ASP A 250 -23.46 21.17 -15.04
N ARG A 251 -22.17 21.57 -15.06
CA ARG A 251 -21.67 22.71 -15.85
C ARG A 251 -20.74 22.29 -16.99
N ILE A 252 -20.08 21.15 -16.87
CA ILE A 252 -19.07 20.67 -17.82
C ILE A 252 -19.43 19.25 -18.26
N PRO A 253 -19.40 18.94 -19.57
CA PRO A 253 -19.62 17.58 -20.05
C PRO A 253 -18.64 16.57 -19.43
N ALA A 254 -19.08 15.32 -19.27
CA ALA A 254 -18.38 14.31 -18.48
C ALA A 254 -16.93 14.05 -18.93
N LEU A 255 -16.67 13.92 -20.23
CA LEU A 255 -15.34 13.59 -20.75
C LEU A 255 -14.32 14.72 -20.54
N PRO A 256 -14.59 15.98 -20.97
CA PRO A 256 -13.71 17.11 -20.65
C PRO A 256 -13.48 17.30 -19.15
N LEU A 257 -14.52 17.11 -18.33
CA LEU A 257 -14.40 17.23 -16.88
C LEU A 257 -13.47 16.15 -16.31
N ALA A 258 -13.66 14.88 -16.68
CA ALA A 258 -12.83 13.78 -16.21
C ALA A 258 -11.36 13.96 -16.63
N LEU A 259 -11.10 14.33 -17.88
CA LEU A 259 -9.74 14.59 -18.37
C LEU A 259 -9.11 15.81 -17.70
N GLY A 260 -9.89 16.88 -17.48
CA GLY A 260 -9.44 18.09 -16.80
C GLY A 260 -9.08 17.83 -15.34
N VAL A 261 -9.93 17.10 -14.61
CA VAL A 261 -9.64 16.68 -13.23
C VAL A 261 -8.42 15.77 -13.18
N MET A 262 -8.29 14.80 -14.10
CA MET A 262 -7.11 13.94 -14.18
C MET A 262 -5.82 14.76 -14.40
N ALA A 263 -5.83 15.68 -15.36
CA ALA A 263 -4.69 16.54 -15.63
C ALA A 263 -4.34 17.44 -14.43
N LEU A 264 -5.35 17.98 -13.75
CA LEU A 264 -5.19 18.78 -12.54
C LEU A 264 -4.57 17.95 -11.41
N MET A 265 -5.05 16.72 -11.18
CA MET A 265 -4.50 15.83 -10.15
C MET A 265 -3.05 15.45 -10.45
N LEU A 266 -2.70 15.19 -11.71
CA LEU A 266 -1.31 14.93 -12.11
C LEU A 266 -0.41 16.15 -11.88
N LEU A 267 -0.89 17.35 -12.22
CA LEU A 267 -0.16 18.59 -11.99
C LEU A 267 0.04 18.85 -10.48
N PHE A 268 -1.02 18.74 -9.68
CA PHE A 268 -0.96 18.91 -8.23
C PHE A 268 -0.04 17.88 -7.59
N ALA A 269 -0.15 16.62 -7.96
CA ALA A 269 0.75 15.56 -7.49
C ALA A 269 2.22 15.87 -7.81
N TRP A 270 2.50 16.39 -9.00
CA TRP A 270 3.86 16.80 -9.38
C TRP A 270 4.37 17.98 -8.54
N LEU A 271 3.54 19.01 -8.33
CA LEU A 271 3.88 20.16 -7.50
C LEU A 271 4.13 19.74 -6.04
N VAL A 272 3.23 18.97 -5.46
CA VAL A 272 3.34 18.42 -4.11
C VAL A 272 4.60 17.59 -3.97
N HIS A 273 4.85 16.69 -4.92
CA HIS A 273 6.04 15.86 -4.91
C HIS A 273 7.32 16.70 -4.90
N ARG A 274 7.39 17.69 -5.80
CA ARG A 274 8.60 18.49 -6.01
C ARG A 274 8.88 19.44 -4.86
N PHE A 275 7.86 20.12 -4.35
CA PHE A 275 8.02 21.26 -3.44
C PHE A 275 7.74 20.94 -1.98
N ALA A 276 6.98 19.89 -1.67
CA ALA A 276 6.59 19.58 -0.30
C ALA A 276 7.08 18.20 0.14
N GLU A 277 6.81 17.15 -0.65
CA GLU A 277 7.15 15.77 -0.27
C GLU A 277 8.66 15.55 -0.16
N ARG A 278 9.43 15.91 -1.20
CA ARG A 278 10.89 15.75 -1.21
C ARG A 278 11.59 16.44 -0.03
N PRO A 279 11.39 17.75 0.22
CA PRO A 279 12.09 18.40 1.33
C PRO A 279 11.68 17.84 2.69
N LEU A 280 10.40 17.47 2.86
CA LEU A 280 9.90 16.87 4.09
C LEU A 280 10.47 15.46 4.31
N ALA A 281 10.59 14.65 3.25
CA ALA A 281 11.22 13.33 3.29
C ALA A 281 12.70 13.42 3.68
N ASP A 282 13.43 14.40 3.15
CA ASP A 282 14.84 14.62 3.48
C ASP A 282 15.04 15.09 4.93
N LEU A 283 14.14 15.94 5.44
CA LEU A 283 14.15 16.40 6.82
C LEU A 283 13.84 15.24 7.79
N LEU A 284 12.75 14.52 7.52
CA LEU A 284 12.31 13.38 8.32
C LEU A 284 13.36 12.27 8.30
N GLY A 285 13.99 12.02 7.16
CA GLY A 285 15.04 11.02 7.04
C GLY A 285 16.26 11.33 7.89
N ARG A 286 16.70 12.59 7.92
CA ARG A 286 17.79 13.02 8.80
C ARG A 286 17.42 12.84 10.29
N ALA A 287 16.22 13.23 10.69
CA ALA A 287 15.74 13.11 12.06
C ALA A 287 15.64 11.64 12.52
N VAL A 288 14.97 10.79 11.73
CA VAL A 288 14.76 9.39 12.09
C VAL A 288 16.07 8.61 12.08
N ASN A 289 16.94 8.81 11.09
CA ASN A 289 18.25 8.15 11.05
C ASN A 289 19.13 8.54 12.25
N LYS A 290 19.08 9.82 12.68
CA LYS A 290 19.77 10.26 13.90
C LYS A 290 19.24 9.53 15.14
N GLY A 291 17.91 9.44 15.30
CA GLY A 291 17.30 8.71 16.40
C GLY A 291 17.67 7.22 16.42
N VAL A 292 17.67 6.57 15.25
CA VAL A 292 18.11 5.17 15.12
C VAL A 292 19.58 5.01 15.51
N ALA A 293 20.45 5.93 15.08
CA ALA A 293 21.85 5.93 15.46
C ALA A 293 22.04 6.13 16.98
N ASP A 294 21.26 7.01 17.60
CA ASP A 294 21.30 7.26 19.05
C ASP A 294 20.93 6.01 19.85
N VAL A 295 19.87 5.29 19.45
CA VAL A 295 19.48 4.02 20.07
C VAL A 295 20.60 2.98 19.93
N ARG A 296 21.19 2.85 18.73
CA ARG A 296 22.31 1.92 18.51
C ARG A 296 23.51 2.21 19.42
N ARG A 297 23.85 3.50 19.60
CA ARG A 297 24.96 3.93 20.47
C ARG A 297 24.74 3.53 21.92
N HIS A 298 23.55 3.76 22.47
CA HIS A 298 23.22 3.41 23.86
C HIS A 298 23.17 1.90 24.09
N SER A 299 22.63 1.14 23.13
CA SER A 299 22.60 -0.33 23.23
C SER A 299 23.99 -0.96 23.20
N ALA A 300 24.91 -0.43 22.38
CA ALA A 300 26.30 -0.90 22.30
C ALA A 300 27.13 -0.53 23.54
N ALA A 301 26.85 0.62 24.18
CA ALA A 301 27.49 0.99 25.43
C ALA A 301 27.11 0.04 26.57
N ARG A 302 25.83 -0.38 26.62
CA ARG A 302 25.32 -1.31 27.63
C ARG A 302 25.91 -2.72 27.50
N SER A 303 26.15 -3.21 26.28
CA SER A 303 26.77 -4.52 26.05
C SER A 303 28.28 -4.57 26.34
N ARG A 304 28.95 -3.41 26.47
CA ARG A 304 30.37 -3.32 26.86
C ARG A 304 30.57 -3.19 28.36
N ALA A 305 29.51 -2.82 29.09
CA ALA A 305 29.54 -2.64 30.54
C ALA A 305 29.10 -3.90 31.32
N THR A 306 28.61 -4.92 30.61
CA THR A 306 28.27 -6.27 31.11
C THR A 306 29.30 -7.28 30.64
#